data_AF-A0A645C5R1-F1
#
_entry.id   AF-A0A645C5R1-F1
#
_cell.length_a   1.000
_cell.length_b   1.000
_cell.length_c   1.000
_cell.angle_alpha   90.00
_cell.angle_beta   90.00
_cell.angle_gamma   90.00
#
_symmetry.space_group_name_H-M   'P 1'
#
loop_
_entity.id
_entity.type
_entity.pdbx_description
1 polymer ?
#
loop_
_entity_poly.entity_id
_entity_poly.type
_entity_poly.pdbx_seq_one_letter_code
_entity_poly.pdbx_strand_id
1 'polypeptide(L)' 'MVINTLTMGREPQRDGYKIRRATVEHAIPCLTSMDTAQEVLNVLSFVRERRLVYALAIQDYVGGGDELA' A
#
# COMPACT_ATOMS: atom_id res chain seq x y z
N MET A 1 -1.94 1.85 9.84
CA MET A 1 -1.02 2.23 8.74
C MET A 1 0.12 3.03 9.33
N VAL A 2 1.35 2.83 8.85
CA VAL A 2 2.54 3.58 9.27
C VAL A 2 3.14 4.28 8.06
N ILE A 3 3.59 5.52 8.24
CA ILE A 3 4.40 6.25 7.25
C ILE A 3 5.81 6.36 7.82
N ASN A 4 6.77 5.70 7.18
CA ASN A 4 8.17 5.75 7.56
C ASN A 4 9.01 6.17 6.34
N THR A 5 9.32 7.45 6.23
CA THR A 5 10.19 7.97 5.18
C THR A 5 11.63 7.49 5.35
N LEU A 6 12.40 7.48 4.24
CA LEU A 6 13.79 7.09 4.28
C LEU A 6 14.62 8.14 5.02
N THR A 7 15.34 7.69 6.04
CA THR A 7 16.50 8.41 6.58
C THR A 7 17.78 7.77 6.00
N MET A 8 18.93 8.42 6.13
CA MET A 8 20.20 7.93 5.56
C MET A 8 20.46 6.45 5.92
N GLY A 9 20.91 5.63 4.96
CA GLY A 9 21.46 4.29 5.20
C GLY A 9 20.47 3.12 5.40
N ARG A 10 20.98 1.89 5.19
CA ARG A 10 20.26 0.60 5.33
C ARG A 10 20.71 -0.20 6.57
N GLU A 11 21.15 0.47 7.62
CA GLU A 11 21.64 -0.19 8.84
C GLU A 11 20.49 -0.87 9.61
N PRO A 12 20.55 -2.20 9.84
CA PRO A 12 19.49 -2.95 10.54
C PRO A 12 19.23 -2.51 11.98
N GLN A 13 20.21 -1.86 12.61
CA GLN A 13 20.13 -1.41 14.01
C GLN A 13 19.24 -0.17 14.17
N ARG A 14 18.99 0.57 13.08
CA ARG A 14 18.20 1.80 13.11
C ARG A 14 16.73 1.50 13.33
N ASP A 15 16.07 2.37 14.07
CA ASP A 15 14.65 2.21 14.40
C ASP A 15 13.77 2.20 13.16
N GLY A 16 14.10 2.99 12.13
CA GLY A 16 13.38 2.96 10.86
C GLY A 16 13.38 1.57 10.19
N TYR A 17 14.45 0.78 10.33
CA TYR A 17 14.46 -0.61 9.85
C TYR A 17 13.58 -1.51 10.72
N LYS A 18 13.68 -1.42 12.04
CA LYS A 18 12.88 -2.21 12.99
C LYS A 18 11.38 -1.94 12.82
N ILE A 19 11.00 -0.67 12.66
CA ILE A 19 9.62 -0.24 12.40
C ILE A 19 9.10 -0.88 11.11
N ARG A 20 9.85 -0.76 10.00
CA ARG A 20 9.46 -1.38 8.72
C ARG A 20 9.36 -2.90 8.79
N ARG A 21 10.20 -3.56 9.59
CA ARG A 21 10.11 -5.01 9.81
C ARG A 21 8.83 -5.36 10.59
N ALA A 22 8.60 -4.70 11.70
CA ALA A 22 7.44 -4.95 12.56
C ALA A 22 6.11 -4.72 11.81
N THR A 23 6.03 -3.68 10.95
CA THR A 23 4.81 -3.43 10.17
C THR A 23 4.49 -4.57 9.21
N VAL A 24 5.50 -5.14 8.55
CA VAL A 24 5.34 -6.33 7.69
C VAL A 24 4.90 -7.55 8.51
N GLU A 25 5.57 -7.83 9.64
CA GLU A 25 5.26 -8.97 10.52
C GLU A 25 3.83 -8.91 11.08
N HIS A 26 3.28 -7.70 11.27
CA HIS A 26 1.92 -7.50 11.75
C HIS A 26 0.88 -7.23 10.65
N ALA A 27 1.24 -7.38 9.37
CA ALA A 27 0.37 -7.08 8.23
C ALA A 27 -0.24 -5.65 8.26
N ILE A 28 0.50 -4.69 8.81
CA ILE A 28 0.12 -3.27 8.83
C ILE A 28 0.76 -2.58 7.61
N PRO A 29 -0.01 -1.89 6.76
CA PRO A 29 0.54 -1.17 5.62
C PRO A 29 1.60 -0.14 6.05
N CYS A 30 2.76 -0.17 5.38
CA CYS A 30 3.91 0.68 5.64
C CYS A 30 4.31 1.46 4.39
N LEU A 31 4.13 2.78 4.42
CA LEU A 31 4.46 3.66 3.29
C LEU A 31 5.84 4.29 3.52
N THR A 32 6.70 4.24 2.51
CA THR A 32 8.07 4.77 2.59
C THR A 32 8.34 5.99 1.72
N SER A 33 7.32 6.46 1.01
CA SER A 33 7.33 7.67 0.20
C SER A 33 6.18 8.58 0.60
N MET A 34 6.45 9.88 0.66
CA MET A 34 5.43 10.90 0.89
C MET A 34 4.44 10.98 -0.27
N ASP A 35 4.90 10.79 -1.50
CA ASP A 35 4.04 10.82 -2.69
C ASP A 35 3.01 9.68 -2.64
N THR A 36 3.44 8.48 -2.27
CA THR A 36 2.52 7.34 -2.07
C THR A 36 1.53 7.60 -0.92
N ALA A 37 1.97 8.22 0.18
CA ALA A 37 1.10 8.56 1.28
C ALA A 37 0.02 9.58 0.89
N GLN A 38 0.38 10.56 0.07
CA GLN A 38 -0.57 11.53 -0.47
C GLN A 38 -1.64 10.87 -1.35
N GLU A 39 -1.26 9.97 -2.24
CA GLU A 39 -2.23 9.28 -3.10
C GLU A 39 -3.15 8.34 -2.33
N VAL A 40 -2.62 7.64 -1.33
CA VAL A 40 -3.45 6.82 -0.43
C VAL A 40 -4.48 7.69 0.31
N LEU A 41 -4.08 8.87 0.80
CA LEU A 41 -4.99 9.82 1.43
C LEU A 41 -6.09 10.29 0.47
N ASN A 42 -5.74 10.57 -0.80
CA ASN A 42 -6.70 10.97 -1.82
C ASN A 42 -7.76 9.88 -2.04
N VAL A 43 -7.33 8.62 -2.20
CA VAL A 43 -8.23 7.46 -2.37
C VAL A 43 -9.09 7.24 -1.12
N LEU A 44 -8.51 7.28 0.07
CA LEU A 44 -9.28 7.12 1.32
C LEU A 44 -10.32 8.23 1.50
N SER A 45 -10.00 9.46 1.09
CA SER A 45 -10.95 10.59 1.11
C SER A 45 -12.10 10.37 0.13
N PHE A 46 -11.80 9.88 -1.08
CA PHE A 46 -12.80 9.51 -2.08
C PHE A 46 -13.74 8.40 -1.59
N VAL A 47 -13.20 7.35 -0.97
CA VAL A 47 -13.98 6.25 -0.37
C VAL A 47 -14.83 6.74 0.80
N ARG A 48 -14.30 7.65 1.64
CA ARG A 48 -15.03 8.25 2.77
C ARG A 48 -16.27 9.02 2.30
N GLU A 49 -16.25 9.62 1.11
CA GLU A 49 -17.40 10.27 0.47
C GLU A 49 -18.43 9.27 -0.09
N ARG A 50 -18.31 7.97 0.22
CA ARG A 50 -19.18 6.87 -0.26
C ARG A 50 -19.24 6.75 -1.79
N ARG A 51 -18.20 7.21 -2.49
CA ARG A 51 -18.08 6.98 -3.93
C ARG A 51 -17.65 5.54 -4.17
N LEU A 52 -18.34 4.84 -5.07
CA LEU A 52 -18.02 3.46 -5.44
C LEU A 52 -16.68 3.41 -6.17
N VAL A 53 -15.77 2.58 -5.69
CA VAL A 53 -14.51 2.25 -6.37
C VAL A 53 -14.68 0.84 -6.93
N TYR A 54 -14.73 0.73 -8.26
CA TYR A 54 -14.69 -0.56 -8.93
C TYR A 54 -13.23 -0.99 -9.07
N ALA A 55 -12.89 -2.14 -8.48
CA ALA A 55 -11.60 -2.78 -8.67
C ALA A 55 -11.82 -4.03 -9.51
N LEU A 56 -11.13 -4.10 -10.65
CA LEU A 56 -11.05 -5.31 -11.47
C LEU A 56 -9.68 -5.94 -11.25
N ALA A 57 -9.62 -7.27 -11.10
CA ALA A 57 -8.33 -7.92 -11.02
C ALA A 57 -7.60 -7.78 -12.35
N ILE A 58 -6.29 -7.56 -12.32
CA ILE A 58 -5.52 -7.25 -13.54
C ILE A 58 -5.57 -8.41 -14.55
N GLN A 59 -5.65 -9.65 -14.07
CA GLN A 59 -5.83 -10.82 -14.91
C GLN A 59 -7.18 -10.84 -15.65
N ASP A 60 -8.21 -10.19 -15.10
CA ASP A 60 -9.53 -10.09 -15.72
C ASP A 60 -9.61 -8.91 -16.71
N TYR A 61 -8.66 -7.96 -16.63
CA TYR A 61 -8.65 -6.74 -17.44
C TYR A 61 -8.22 -6.97 -18.91
N VAL A 62 -7.36 -7.95 -19.17
CA VAL A 62 -6.80 -8.21 -20.52
C VAL A 62 -7.53 -9.36 -21.25
N GLY A 63 -8.47 -10.03 -20.58
CA GLY A 63 -9.33 -11.07 -21.16
C GLY A 63 -8.70 -12.46 -21.18
N GLY A 64 -9.36 -13.44 -20.56
CA GLY A 64 -9.05 -14.87 -20.72
C GLY A 64 -8.82 -15.68 -19.44
N GLY A 65 -9.31 -15.24 -18.28
CA GLY A 65 -9.38 -16.09 -17.08
C GLY A 65 -10.55 -17.07 -17.17
N ASP A 66 -10.36 -18.12 -17.97
CA ASP A 66 -11.26 -19.24 -18.24
C ASP A 66 -12.46 -18.95 -19.15
N GLU A 67 -12.41 -19.59 -20.32
CA GLU A 67 -13.58 -20.25 -20.90
C GLU A 67 -14.36 -20.92 -19.75
N LEU A 68 -15.54 -20.39 -19.47
CA LEU A 68 -16.41 -20.78 -18.38
C LEU A 68 -16.60 -22.31 -18.35
N ALA A 69 -16.37 -22.88 -17.16
CA ALA A 69 -16.81 -24.21 -16.74
C ALA A 69 -18.30 -24.47 -16.99
#